data_AF-A0A372G453-F1
#
_entry.id   AF-A0A372G453-F1
#
_cell.length_a   1.000
_cell.length_b   1.000
_cell.length_c   1.000
_cell.angle_alpha   90.00
_cell.angle_beta   90.00
_cell.angle_gamma   90.00
#
_symmetry.space_group_name_H-M   'P 1'
#
loop_
_entity.id
_entity.type
_entity.pdbx_description
1 polymer ?
#
loop_
_entity_poly.entity_id
_entity_poly.type
_entity_poly.pdbx_seq_one_letter_code
_entity_poly.pdbx_strand_id
1 'polypeptide(L)'
;MPRPGSSGCRARAGWRRGATPTWSSSTRPVAGGWTRRRCGRRSGGARCTVGPCMAGYTPPGYGDDRSSTMVRSWSPVVDTSSVGRVPATRIRDGVETTVTGTQGTQPTLRDVARVAGVHLATASRALSGSKSRPVNSRTEALVRQAAAELGYVPDQMARSLRTHRSAAIGVLIPDMSNPVMPPLVRGAEQVLARHGYTTLFADTDNDPVAEAKRLGMLLSWRVAGIILATARRDQPLPVELTASGVPVVMMSRKVDATTVPSATVDESVGVAQALDHLIGLGHQRIAYLGVPLWTSAGHERYVAFHDIMRDRGLPVPDGYAVAREGYSERDGESALAALLAGGDPPTAVLAGNDMMALGCYAAIRAAGLSCPGDISVVGYNDMPLTDRVDPALTTVRVPYFDVGRRAATLLVEALTDGDALDHSVRLTPRLVVRASTASVRPRPSQDTGP
;
A
#
# COMPACT_ATOMS: atom_id res chain seq x y z
N MET A 1 -22.26 49.55 -10.61
CA MET A 1 -22.98 50.63 -11.32
C MET A 1 -21.95 51.53 -11.99
N PRO A 2 -22.12 51.98 -13.25
CA PRO A 2 -22.60 51.24 -14.43
C PRO A 2 -21.68 51.40 -15.68
N ARG A 3 -21.95 50.55 -16.68
CA ARG A 3 -21.42 50.56 -18.08
C ARG A 3 -22.10 51.67 -18.94
N PRO A 4 -21.81 51.83 -20.26
CA PRO A 4 -22.27 50.94 -21.36
C PRO A 4 -21.15 50.60 -22.39
N GLY A 5 -21.12 49.48 -23.13
CA GLY A 5 -22.09 48.93 -24.10
C GLY A 5 -21.72 49.42 -25.52
N SER A 6 -21.67 48.70 -26.64
CA SER A 6 -22.10 47.39 -27.18
C SER A 6 -21.42 47.28 -28.58
N SER A 7 -21.05 46.16 -29.18
CA SER A 7 -21.82 45.06 -29.83
C SER A 7 -20.75 44.18 -30.53
N GLY A 8 -20.72 42.84 -30.56
CA GLY A 8 -21.79 41.86 -30.69
C GLY A 8 -21.65 41.16 -32.05
N CYS A 9 -20.97 40.01 -32.12
CA CYS A 9 -21.28 38.98 -33.12
C CYS A 9 -20.77 37.60 -32.68
N ARG A 10 -21.66 36.61 -32.74
CA ARG A 10 -21.49 35.22 -32.30
C ARG A 10 -21.02 34.36 -33.47
N ALA A 11 -20.13 33.40 -33.21
CA ALA A 11 -20.00 32.21 -34.06
C ALA A 11 -19.95 30.96 -33.17
N ARG A 12 -21.02 30.16 -33.25
CA ARG A 12 -21.09 28.79 -32.76
C ARG A 12 -20.50 27.89 -33.83
N ALA A 13 -19.59 26.99 -33.48
CA ALA A 13 -19.26 25.83 -34.31
C ALA A 13 -19.45 24.57 -33.47
N GLY A 14 -20.58 23.89 -33.72
CA GLY A 14 -20.82 22.55 -33.23
C GLY A 14 -20.08 21.54 -34.10
N TRP A 15 -19.42 20.57 -33.48
CA TRP A 15 -18.88 19.41 -34.18
C TRP A 15 -19.85 18.25 -34.07
N ARG A 16 -20.42 17.89 -35.23
CA ARG A 16 -21.26 16.71 -35.43
C ARG A 16 -20.39 15.47 -35.62
N ARG A 17 -20.96 14.36 -35.16
CA ARG A 17 -20.59 12.96 -35.44
C ARG A 17 -20.47 12.70 -36.94
N GLY A 18 -19.49 11.87 -37.34
CA GLY A 18 -19.45 11.30 -38.67
C GLY A 18 -18.23 10.41 -38.94
N ALA A 19 -18.51 9.11 -39.11
CA ALA A 19 -17.84 8.13 -39.97
C ALA A 19 -16.44 7.57 -39.62
N THR A 20 -16.47 6.27 -39.36
CA THR A 20 -15.44 5.24 -39.45
C THR A 20 -14.78 5.12 -40.83
N PRO A 21 -13.49 4.73 -40.93
CA PRO A 21 -12.96 4.04 -42.09
C PRO A 21 -12.94 2.52 -41.86
N THR A 22 -13.56 1.81 -42.79
CA THR A 22 -13.51 0.36 -42.99
C THR A 22 -12.12 -0.08 -43.49
N TRP A 23 -11.56 -1.12 -42.90
CA TRP A 23 -10.57 -1.98 -43.55
C TRP A 23 -11.11 -3.41 -43.59
N SER A 24 -11.27 -3.93 -44.80
CA SER A 24 -11.69 -5.28 -45.10
C SER A 24 -10.51 -6.05 -45.67
N SER A 25 -10.13 -7.16 -45.05
CA SER A 25 -9.69 -8.35 -45.77
C SER A 25 -9.88 -9.59 -44.91
N SER A 26 -10.77 -10.42 -45.40
CA SER A 26 -11.18 -11.76 -44.99
C SER A 26 -10.02 -12.75 -44.80
N THR A 27 -10.08 -13.56 -43.74
CA THR A 27 -9.83 -15.01 -43.80
C THR A 27 -10.35 -15.72 -42.54
N ARG A 28 -11.32 -16.60 -42.73
CA ARG A 28 -11.84 -17.65 -41.83
C ARG A 28 -12.53 -18.68 -42.75
N PRO A 29 -12.85 -19.92 -42.33
CA PRO A 29 -12.84 -20.48 -40.97
C PRO A 29 -12.31 -21.92 -40.83
N VAL A 30 -12.13 -22.42 -39.60
CA VAL A 30 -12.57 -23.78 -39.22
C VAL A 30 -13.18 -23.74 -37.81
N ALA A 31 -14.26 -24.51 -37.67
CA ALA A 31 -15.26 -24.52 -36.60
C ALA A 31 -14.87 -25.35 -35.36
N GLY A 32 -15.59 -25.13 -34.27
CA GLY A 32 -15.57 -25.96 -33.07
C GLY A 32 -16.59 -25.46 -32.03
N GLY A 33 -17.87 -25.74 -32.26
CA GLY A 33 -18.96 -25.36 -31.36
C GLY A 33 -18.99 -26.20 -30.09
N TRP A 34 -19.39 -25.59 -28.97
CA TRP A 34 -19.82 -26.31 -27.76
C TRP A 34 -21.18 -25.80 -27.31
N THR A 35 -22.09 -26.74 -27.15
CA THR A 35 -23.51 -26.57 -26.84
C THR A 35 -23.74 -26.44 -25.33
N ARG A 36 -24.75 -25.64 -24.98
CA ARG A 36 -25.31 -25.56 -23.62
C ARG A 36 -25.95 -26.89 -23.23
N ARG A 37 -25.69 -27.37 -22.01
CA ARG A 37 -26.63 -28.22 -21.27
C ARG A 37 -26.84 -27.70 -19.84
N ARG A 38 -28.10 -27.38 -19.56
CA ARG A 38 -28.69 -27.39 -18.20
C ARG A 38 -28.81 -28.86 -17.76
N CYS A 39 -28.51 -29.15 -16.50
CA CYS A 39 -29.08 -30.31 -15.81
C CYS A 39 -29.63 -29.88 -14.45
N GLY A 40 -30.87 -30.29 -14.19
CA GLY A 40 -31.63 -29.98 -13.00
C GLY A 40 -31.44 -31.00 -11.87
N ARG A 41 -32.06 -30.67 -10.74
CA ARG A 41 -32.24 -31.48 -9.52
C ARG A 41 -32.71 -32.91 -9.79
N ARG A 42 -32.18 -33.90 -9.04
CA ARG A 42 -32.87 -34.58 -7.92
C ARG A 42 -32.07 -35.78 -7.35
N SER A 43 -32.09 -35.87 -6.02
CA SER A 43 -32.17 -37.05 -5.12
C SER A 43 -31.29 -38.30 -5.31
N GLY A 44 -30.74 -38.79 -4.20
CA GLY A 44 -30.45 -40.21 -4.00
C GLY A 44 -29.10 -40.46 -3.35
N GLY A 45 -29.09 -40.93 -2.10
CA GLY A 45 -27.87 -41.20 -1.36
C GLY A 45 -27.15 -42.48 -1.79
N ALA A 46 -25.85 -42.54 -1.50
CA ALA A 46 -25.14 -43.75 -1.11
C ALA A 46 -23.79 -43.35 -0.51
N ARG A 47 -23.49 -43.93 0.65
CA ARG A 47 -22.16 -43.90 1.29
C ARG A 47 -21.20 -44.69 0.42
N CYS A 48 -20.03 -44.13 0.11
CA CYS A 48 -18.87 -44.90 -0.32
C CYS A 48 -17.63 -44.43 0.43
N THR A 49 -17.12 -45.33 1.26
CA THR A 49 -15.79 -45.38 1.85
C THR A 49 -14.72 -45.46 0.76
N VAL A 50 -13.63 -44.70 0.88
CA VAL A 50 -12.44 -44.84 0.04
C VAL A 50 -11.19 -44.75 0.91
N GLY A 51 -10.48 -45.88 1.00
CA GLY A 51 -9.04 -45.95 1.31
C GLY A 51 -8.20 -45.85 0.02
N PRO A 52 -6.87 -45.79 0.12
CA PRO A 52 -6.04 -44.93 -0.73
C PRO A 52 -5.38 -45.67 -1.92
N CYS A 53 -5.06 -44.93 -2.99
CA CYS A 53 -4.06 -45.32 -3.99
C CYS A 53 -3.22 -44.11 -4.41
N MET A 54 -1.91 -44.26 -4.26
CA MET A 54 -0.87 -43.35 -4.74
C MET A 54 -0.56 -43.58 -6.22
N ALA A 55 -0.32 -42.50 -6.95
CA ALA A 55 0.60 -42.35 -8.08
C ALA A 55 0.94 -40.84 -8.09
N GLY A 56 2.18 -40.38 -8.01
CA GLY A 56 3.37 -40.81 -8.72
C GLY A 56 3.72 -39.70 -9.72
N TYR A 57 4.38 -38.62 -9.26
CA TYR A 57 5.02 -37.64 -10.14
C TYR A 57 6.21 -36.96 -9.45
N THR A 58 7.38 -37.04 -10.08
CA THR A 58 8.67 -36.54 -9.62
C THR A 58 9.14 -35.42 -10.57
N PRO A 59 9.61 -34.26 -10.10
CA PRO A 59 10.28 -33.26 -10.94
C PRO A 59 11.82 -33.45 -10.97
N PRO A 60 12.53 -32.93 -11.99
CA PRO A 60 13.91 -33.29 -12.26
C PRO A 60 14.96 -32.41 -11.56
N GLY A 61 15.98 -33.10 -11.04
CA GLY A 61 17.43 -32.82 -11.16
C GLY A 61 17.97 -31.39 -10.98
N TYR A 62 18.68 -31.19 -9.88
CA TYR A 62 19.80 -30.23 -9.80
C TYR A 62 21.08 -31.00 -9.46
N GLY A 63 22.15 -30.63 -10.16
CA GLY A 63 23.43 -31.34 -10.21
C GLY A 63 24.24 -31.31 -8.93
N ASP A 64 25.04 -32.37 -8.81
CA ASP A 64 26.02 -32.69 -7.79
C ASP A 64 27.25 -31.76 -7.94
N ASP A 65 27.61 -31.02 -6.89
CA ASP A 65 28.99 -30.57 -6.71
C ASP A 65 29.40 -30.73 -5.23
N ARG A 66 30.50 -31.45 -5.06
CA ARG A 66 31.03 -31.90 -3.77
C ARG A 66 31.99 -30.85 -3.23
N SER A 67 31.62 -30.20 -2.13
CA SER A 67 32.61 -29.70 -1.17
C SER A 67 32.19 -30.00 0.26
N SER A 68 32.97 -30.86 0.90
CA SER A 68 32.85 -31.28 2.28
C SER A 68 33.13 -30.13 3.23
N THR A 69 32.10 -29.64 3.93
CA THR A 69 32.27 -28.91 5.19
C THR A 69 31.24 -29.43 6.19
N MET A 70 31.76 -30.01 7.27
CA MET A 70 30.99 -30.66 8.33
C MET A 70 30.24 -29.59 9.15
N VAL A 71 28.93 -29.43 8.93
CA VAL A 71 28.06 -28.61 9.78
C VAL A 71 27.17 -29.56 10.57
N ARG A 72 27.41 -29.65 11.88
CA ARG A 72 26.53 -30.36 12.82
C ARG A 72 25.19 -29.65 12.87
N SER A 73 24.15 -30.27 12.32
CA SER A 73 22.77 -29.82 12.50
C SER A 73 22.29 -30.13 13.92
N TRP A 74 21.91 -29.07 14.64
CA TRP A 74 21.07 -29.18 15.82
C TRP A 74 19.62 -29.14 15.36
N SER A 75 18.92 -30.28 15.43
CA SER A 75 17.46 -30.32 15.33
C SER A 75 16.89 -30.30 16.75
N PRO A 76 16.05 -29.33 17.13
CA PRO A 76 15.28 -29.47 18.35
C PRO A 76 14.19 -30.52 18.11
N VAL A 77 14.32 -31.68 18.77
CA VAL A 77 13.20 -32.58 19.02
C VAL A 77 12.30 -31.87 20.03
N VAL A 78 11.17 -31.34 19.57
CA VAL A 78 10.14 -30.83 20.47
C VAL A 78 9.28 -32.02 20.88
N ASP A 79 9.58 -32.57 22.04
CA ASP A 79 8.72 -33.52 22.76
C ASP A 79 7.46 -32.77 23.21
N THR A 80 6.31 -33.11 22.62
CA THR A 80 5.01 -32.52 22.95
C THR A 80 4.29 -33.22 24.11
N SER A 81 5.01 -33.91 25.00
CA SER A 81 4.41 -34.64 26.12
C SER A 81 4.86 -34.17 27.51
N SER A 82 4.81 -32.87 27.80
CA SER A 82 4.64 -32.35 29.18
C SER A 82 4.63 -30.82 29.24
N VAL A 83 3.47 -30.20 29.01
CA VAL A 83 3.22 -28.84 29.52
C VAL A 83 2.15 -28.94 30.59
N GLY A 84 2.59 -29.32 31.80
CA GLY A 84 1.80 -29.15 33.00
C GLY A 84 1.56 -27.64 33.22
N ARG A 85 0.29 -27.23 33.22
CA ARG A 85 -0.08 -25.87 33.63
C ARG A 85 0.33 -25.66 35.08
N VAL A 86 1.22 -24.69 35.30
CA VAL A 86 1.47 -24.14 36.63
C VAL A 86 0.27 -23.27 37.00
N PRO A 87 -0.49 -23.58 38.08
CA PRO A 87 -1.51 -22.66 38.56
C PRO A 87 -0.85 -21.54 39.35
N ALA A 88 -1.26 -20.30 39.08
CA ALA A 88 -0.85 -19.15 39.89
C ALA A 88 -1.44 -19.31 41.31
N THR A 89 -0.58 -19.63 42.26
CA THR A 89 -0.92 -19.71 43.69
C THR A 89 -0.93 -18.30 44.26
N ARG A 90 -2.10 -17.80 44.68
CA ARG A 90 -2.18 -16.75 45.70
C ARG A 90 -2.54 -17.44 47.01
N ILE A 91 -1.61 -17.42 47.96
CA ILE A 91 -1.89 -17.79 49.34
C ILE A 91 -2.40 -16.54 50.05
N ARG A 92 -3.67 -16.55 50.43
CA ARG A 92 -4.20 -15.77 51.56
C ARG A 92 -5.39 -16.52 52.15
N ASP A 93 -5.21 -16.91 53.40
CA ASP A 93 -6.17 -17.40 54.39
C ASP A 93 -7.11 -18.54 53.95
N GLY A 94 -6.79 -19.73 54.43
CA GLY A 94 -7.41 -20.99 54.07
C GLY A 94 -8.93 -21.03 54.32
N VAL A 95 -9.68 -21.12 53.25
CA VAL A 95 -10.89 -21.94 53.11
C VAL A 95 -10.93 -22.42 51.65
N GLU A 96 -10.77 -23.72 51.44
CA GLU A 96 -10.88 -24.34 50.12
C GLU A 96 -12.35 -24.33 49.69
N THR A 97 -12.76 -23.31 48.94
CA THR A 97 -14.06 -23.31 48.26
C THR A 97 -13.82 -23.70 46.81
N THR A 98 -14.18 -24.93 46.45
CA THR A 98 -14.24 -25.40 45.07
C THR A 98 -15.28 -24.59 44.31
N VAL A 99 -14.84 -23.52 43.65
CA VAL A 99 -15.65 -22.86 42.63
C VAL A 99 -15.56 -23.74 41.38
N THR A 100 -16.57 -24.59 41.20
CA THR A 100 -16.85 -25.25 39.92
C THR A 100 -17.11 -24.16 38.88
N GLY A 101 -16.09 -23.85 38.08
CA GLY A 101 -16.17 -22.90 36.99
C GLY A 101 -17.25 -23.33 35.99
N THR A 102 -18.39 -22.66 36.04
CA THR A 102 -19.37 -22.69 34.95
C THR A 102 -18.66 -22.11 33.72
N GLN A 103 -18.70 -22.82 32.60
CA GLN A 103 -18.23 -22.34 31.29
C GLN A 103 -18.67 -20.89 31.08
N GLY A 104 -17.73 -19.95 31.19
CA GLY A 104 -18.00 -18.52 31.23
C GLY A 104 -18.64 -18.06 29.93
N THR A 105 -19.96 -18.00 29.90
CA THR A 105 -20.70 -17.45 28.78
C THR A 105 -20.39 -15.96 28.75
N GLN A 106 -19.89 -15.45 27.62
CA GLN A 106 -19.65 -14.02 27.48
C GLN A 106 -20.91 -13.25 27.91
N PRO A 107 -20.80 -12.26 28.81
CA PRO A 107 -21.92 -11.45 29.24
C PRO A 107 -22.66 -10.90 28.03
N THR A 108 -23.99 -10.93 28.05
CA THR A 108 -24.82 -10.43 26.95
C THR A 108 -25.47 -9.10 27.31
N LEU A 109 -26.02 -8.40 26.30
CA LEU A 109 -26.80 -7.18 26.55
C LEU A 109 -28.03 -7.44 27.45
N ARG A 110 -28.55 -8.67 27.46
CA ARG A 110 -29.64 -9.08 28.37
C ARG A 110 -29.15 -9.14 29.81
N ASP A 111 -27.93 -9.59 30.05
CA ASP A 111 -27.34 -9.63 31.39
C ASP A 111 -27.13 -8.21 31.92
N VAL A 112 -26.63 -7.30 31.10
CA VAL A 112 -26.52 -5.88 31.46
C VAL A 112 -27.88 -5.27 31.78
N ALA A 113 -28.89 -5.51 30.94
CA ALA A 113 -30.24 -4.99 31.17
C ALA A 113 -30.84 -5.49 32.50
N ARG A 114 -30.61 -6.78 32.81
CA ARG A 114 -31.03 -7.42 34.06
C ARG A 114 -30.34 -6.80 35.28
N VAL A 115 -29.01 -6.64 35.25
CA VAL A 115 -28.25 -6.06 36.37
C VAL A 115 -28.59 -4.58 36.58
N ALA A 116 -28.77 -3.82 35.48
CA ALA A 116 -29.13 -2.41 35.56
C ALA A 116 -30.63 -2.17 35.88
N GLY A 117 -31.46 -3.22 35.96
CA GLY A 117 -32.89 -3.10 36.25
C GLY A 117 -33.69 -2.37 35.17
N VAL A 118 -33.28 -2.46 33.90
CA VAL A 118 -33.94 -1.76 32.79
C VAL A 118 -34.36 -2.69 31.66
N HIS A 119 -35.30 -2.23 30.83
CA HIS A 119 -35.66 -2.96 29.61
C HIS A 119 -34.47 -3.06 28.64
N LEU A 120 -34.37 -4.16 27.89
CA LEU A 120 -33.27 -4.43 26.93
C LEU A 120 -33.06 -3.26 25.94
N ALA A 121 -34.15 -2.69 25.44
CA ALA A 121 -34.13 -1.53 24.54
C ALA A 121 -33.53 -0.28 25.21
N THR A 122 -33.72 -0.10 26.52
CA THR A 122 -33.16 1.01 27.29
C THR A 122 -31.67 0.80 27.55
N ALA A 123 -31.24 -0.42 27.89
CA ALA A 123 -29.82 -0.75 28.00
C ALA A 123 -29.08 -0.54 26.67
N SER A 124 -29.67 -1.00 25.55
CA SER A 124 -29.12 -0.77 24.21
C SER A 124 -28.96 0.72 23.88
N ARG A 125 -29.96 1.54 24.23
CA ARG A 125 -29.92 3.00 23.99
C ARG A 125 -28.87 3.70 24.84
N ALA A 126 -28.82 3.40 26.12
CA ALA A 126 -27.84 3.95 27.06
C ALA A 126 -26.40 3.66 26.62
N LEU A 127 -26.10 2.42 26.20
CA LEU A 127 -24.75 2.04 25.75
C LEU A 127 -24.41 2.56 24.34
N SER A 128 -25.41 2.90 23.51
CA SER A 128 -25.17 3.40 22.16
C SER A 128 -24.98 4.91 22.06
N GLY A 129 -25.24 5.67 23.13
CA GLY A 129 -25.06 7.13 23.17
C GLY A 129 -25.95 7.91 22.18
N SER A 130 -27.07 7.34 21.75
CA SER A 130 -27.91 7.89 20.69
C SER A 130 -28.61 9.19 21.11
N LYS A 131 -28.25 10.32 20.47
CA LYS A 131 -28.85 11.65 20.74
C LYS A 131 -30.31 11.78 20.31
N SER A 132 -30.80 10.93 19.40
CA SER A 132 -32.16 10.99 18.86
C SER A 132 -33.26 10.58 19.85
N ARG A 133 -32.91 9.77 20.86
CA ARG A 133 -33.80 9.38 21.97
C ARG A 133 -32.97 9.25 23.25
N PRO A 134 -32.66 10.38 23.90
CA PRO A 134 -31.81 10.40 25.09
C PRO A 134 -32.41 9.54 26.20
N VAL A 135 -31.57 8.75 26.84
CA VAL A 135 -31.90 8.13 28.13
C VAL A 135 -31.51 9.13 29.21
N ASN A 136 -32.26 9.20 30.32
CA ASN A 136 -31.87 10.10 31.39
C ASN A 136 -30.47 9.74 31.93
N SER A 137 -29.73 10.73 32.42
CA SER A 137 -28.33 10.60 32.85
C SER A 137 -28.14 9.55 33.95
N ARG A 138 -29.09 9.44 34.89
CA ARG A 138 -29.07 8.46 35.97
C ARG A 138 -29.15 7.02 35.45
N THR A 139 -30.05 6.77 34.51
CA THR A 139 -30.24 5.45 33.90
C THR A 139 -29.08 5.10 32.98
N GLU A 140 -28.49 6.07 32.27
CA GLU A 140 -27.28 5.82 31.48
C GLU A 140 -26.09 5.41 32.38
N ALA A 141 -25.88 6.11 33.49
CA ALA A 141 -24.83 5.77 34.46
C ALA A 141 -25.00 4.36 35.03
N LEU A 142 -26.22 3.99 35.44
CA LEU A 142 -26.54 2.64 35.95
C LEU A 142 -26.23 1.54 34.93
N VAL A 143 -26.60 1.75 33.67
CA VAL A 143 -26.34 0.77 32.60
C VAL A 143 -24.85 0.64 32.31
N ARG A 144 -24.11 1.76 32.27
CA ARG A 144 -22.64 1.73 32.04
C ARG A 144 -21.90 1.05 33.19
N GLN A 145 -22.32 1.29 34.42
CA GLN A 145 -21.76 0.63 35.60
C GLN A 145 -22.01 -0.89 35.54
N ALA A 146 -23.25 -1.32 35.28
CA ALA A 146 -23.59 -2.73 35.13
C ALA A 146 -22.80 -3.41 33.99
N ALA A 147 -22.58 -2.72 32.88
CA ALA A 147 -21.76 -3.24 31.79
C ALA A 147 -20.29 -3.40 32.20
N ALA A 148 -19.73 -2.43 32.93
CA ALA A 148 -18.36 -2.49 33.42
C ALA A 148 -18.16 -3.61 34.45
N GLU A 149 -19.08 -3.76 35.40
CA GLU A 149 -19.06 -4.82 36.43
C GLU A 149 -19.11 -6.22 35.82
N LEU A 150 -19.90 -6.39 34.74
CA LEU A 150 -20.00 -7.65 34.03
C LEU A 150 -18.84 -7.89 33.04
N GLY A 151 -18.02 -6.88 32.74
CA GLY A 151 -17.06 -6.97 31.64
C GLY A 151 -17.73 -7.07 30.26
N TYR A 152 -18.95 -6.56 30.13
CA TYR A 152 -19.69 -6.55 28.86
C TYR A 152 -19.07 -5.55 27.89
N VAL A 153 -18.61 -6.05 26.74
CA VAL A 153 -18.19 -5.23 25.61
C VAL A 153 -19.27 -5.30 24.52
N PRO A 154 -19.83 -4.16 24.07
CA PRO A 154 -20.79 -4.16 22.97
C PRO A 154 -20.18 -4.77 21.70
N ASP A 155 -20.87 -5.74 21.12
CA ASP A 155 -20.49 -6.33 19.83
C ASP A 155 -20.72 -5.30 18.71
N GLN A 156 -19.62 -4.76 18.19
CA GLN A 156 -19.66 -3.78 17.10
C GLN A 156 -20.17 -4.38 15.79
N MET A 157 -19.95 -5.68 15.52
CA MET A 157 -20.48 -6.36 14.34
C MET A 157 -22.00 -6.56 14.45
N ALA A 158 -22.50 -6.94 15.63
CA ALA A 158 -23.95 -7.00 15.86
C ALA A 158 -24.61 -5.60 15.76
N ARG A 159 -23.89 -4.55 16.18
CA ARG A 159 -24.35 -3.16 16.05
C ARG A 159 -24.36 -2.69 14.59
N SER A 160 -23.34 -3.01 13.81
CA SER A 160 -23.27 -2.65 12.38
C SER A 160 -24.32 -3.38 11.56
N LEU A 161 -24.64 -4.64 11.90
CA LEU A 161 -25.76 -5.39 11.32
C LEU A 161 -27.12 -4.71 11.57
N ARG A 162 -27.36 -4.21 12.79
CA ARG A 162 -28.62 -3.54 13.14
C ARG A 162 -28.75 -2.14 12.55
N THR A 163 -27.64 -1.43 12.40
CA THR A 163 -27.62 -0.03 11.92
C THR A 163 -27.35 0.08 10.42
N HIS A 164 -27.04 -1.04 9.75
CA HIS A 164 -26.54 -1.09 8.37
C HIS A 164 -25.32 -0.18 8.11
N ARG A 165 -24.59 0.21 9.17
CA ARG A 165 -23.42 1.09 9.10
C ARG A 165 -22.28 0.46 9.87
N SER A 166 -21.27 -0.01 9.14
CA SER A 166 -20.00 -0.41 9.75
C SER A 166 -19.21 0.84 10.14
N ALA A 167 -18.47 0.76 11.24
CA ALA A 167 -17.47 1.77 11.60
C ALA A 167 -16.07 1.33 11.15
N ALA A 168 -15.94 0.28 10.34
CA ALA A 168 -14.66 -0.22 9.89
C ALA A 168 -14.28 0.34 8.52
N ILE A 169 -13.02 0.74 8.34
CA ILE A 169 -12.43 1.13 7.06
C ILE A 169 -11.36 0.11 6.68
N GLY A 170 -11.46 -0.44 5.47
CA GLY A 170 -10.44 -1.34 4.94
C GLY A 170 -9.29 -0.54 4.32
N VAL A 171 -8.05 -0.92 4.61
CA VAL A 171 -6.86 -0.33 3.97
C VAL A 171 -6.03 -1.44 3.38
N LEU A 172 -6.00 -1.52 2.05
CA LEU A 172 -5.16 -2.46 1.33
C LEU A 172 -3.78 -1.83 1.13
N ILE A 173 -2.75 -2.51 1.62
CA ILE A 173 -1.36 -2.06 1.54
C ILE A 173 -0.53 -3.05 0.75
N PRO A 174 0.45 -2.59 -0.04
CA PRO A 174 1.24 -3.44 -0.91
C PRO A 174 2.29 -4.29 -0.18
N ASP A 175 2.95 -3.76 0.85
CA ASP A 175 3.99 -4.45 1.61
C ASP A 175 4.25 -3.67 2.90
N MET A 176 3.92 -4.25 4.07
CA MET A 176 4.12 -3.58 5.36
C MET A 176 5.60 -3.42 5.73
N SER A 177 6.50 -4.22 5.14
CA SER A 177 7.94 -4.15 5.38
C SER A 177 8.57 -2.92 4.74
N ASN A 178 7.91 -2.34 3.73
CA ASN A 178 8.40 -1.15 3.06
C ASN A 178 8.35 0.07 4.00
N PRO A 179 9.49 0.77 4.25
CA PRO A 179 9.56 1.93 5.16
C PRO A 179 8.65 3.11 4.79
N VAL A 180 8.11 3.14 3.57
CA VAL A 180 7.13 4.13 3.11
C VAL A 180 5.73 3.89 3.71
N MET A 181 5.37 2.65 4.04
CA MET A 181 4.01 2.31 4.50
C MET A 181 3.67 2.80 5.91
N PRO A 182 4.53 2.66 6.94
CA PRO A 182 4.21 3.10 8.30
C PRO A 182 3.75 4.57 8.42
N PRO A 183 4.42 5.58 7.81
CA PRO A 183 3.96 6.97 7.91
C PRO A 183 2.62 7.19 7.20
N LEU A 184 2.37 6.56 6.04
CA LEU A 184 1.08 6.62 5.34
C LEU A 184 -0.06 6.09 6.22
N VAL A 185 0.13 4.87 6.74
CA VAL A 185 -0.84 4.20 7.60
C VAL A 185 -1.12 5.03 8.86
N ARG A 186 -0.07 5.54 9.52
CA ARG A 186 -0.22 6.37 10.71
C ARG A 186 -0.98 7.67 10.42
N GLY A 187 -0.75 8.28 9.26
CA GLY A 187 -1.47 9.47 8.82
C GLY A 187 -2.96 9.19 8.60
N ALA A 188 -3.28 8.10 7.91
CA ALA A 188 -4.66 7.68 7.68
C ALA A 188 -5.38 7.36 9.00
N GLU A 189 -4.77 6.52 9.84
CA GLU A 189 -5.29 6.11 11.15
C GLU A 189 -5.61 7.31 12.03
N GLN A 190 -4.74 8.32 12.06
CA GLN A 190 -4.95 9.53 12.85
C GLN A 190 -6.26 10.24 12.47
N VAL A 191 -6.62 10.28 11.20
CA VAL A 191 -7.86 10.93 10.74
C VAL A 191 -9.06 10.02 10.97
N LEU A 192 -8.95 8.74 10.63
CA LEU A 192 -10.02 7.76 10.77
C LEU A 192 -10.45 7.58 12.24
N ALA A 193 -9.49 7.42 13.15
CA ALA A 193 -9.76 7.25 14.57
C ALA A 193 -10.47 8.46 15.19
N ARG A 194 -10.09 9.69 14.79
CA ARG A 194 -10.77 10.93 15.25
C ARG A 194 -12.24 10.98 14.83
N HIS A 195 -12.58 10.36 13.71
CA HIS A 195 -13.97 10.26 13.22
C HIS A 195 -14.69 9.01 13.71
N GLY A 196 -14.07 8.25 14.64
CA GLY A 196 -14.66 7.06 15.25
C GLY A 196 -14.66 5.82 14.35
N TYR A 197 -13.83 5.80 13.32
CA TYR A 197 -13.62 4.63 12.48
C TYR A 197 -12.50 3.74 13.03
N THR A 198 -12.68 2.43 12.91
CA THR A 198 -11.66 1.40 13.16
C THR A 198 -11.02 1.00 11.84
N THR A 199 -9.69 0.99 11.76
CA THR A 199 -9.00 0.63 10.52
C THR A 199 -8.62 -0.85 10.49
N LEU A 200 -8.85 -1.50 9.36
CA LEU A 200 -8.49 -2.89 9.09
C LEU A 200 -7.45 -2.93 7.98
N PHE A 201 -6.19 -3.19 8.35
CA PHE A 201 -5.09 -3.30 7.39
C PHE A 201 -5.03 -4.68 6.76
N ALA A 202 -4.88 -4.72 5.44
CA ALA A 202 -4.73 -5.95 4.67
C ALA A 202 -3.50 -5.84 3.76
N ASP A 203 -2.43 -6.53 4.16
CA ASP A 203 -1.17 -6.58 3.41
C ASP A 203 -1.24 -7.55 2.22
N THR A 204 -1.08 -7.07 0.99
CA THR A 204 -1.25 -7.89 -0.21
C THR A 204 0.06 -8.48 -0.73
N ASP A 205 1.22 -8.05 -0.22
CA ASP A 205 2.55 -8.40 -0.77
C ASP A 205 2.68 -8.11 -2.29
N ASN A 206 1.92 -7.11 -2.79
CA ASN A 206 1.66 -6.83 -4.21
C ASN A 206 1.21 -8.05 -5.05
N ASP A 207 0.74 -9.13 -4.43
CA ASP A 207 0.20 -10.29 -5.14
C ASP A 207 -1.27 -10.02 -5.52
N PRO A 208 -1.62 -9.98 -6.82
CA PRO A 208 -2.98 -9.76 -7.28
C PRO A 208 -3.99 -10.79 -6.73
N VAL A 209 -3.55 -12.03 -6.50
CA VAL A 209 -4.42 -13.10 -5.96
C VAL A 209 -4.73 -12.84 -4.48
N ALA A 210 -3.70 -12.53 -3.69
CA ALA A 210 -3.87 -12.11 -2.30
C ALA A 210 -4.70 -10.83 -2.17
N GLU A 211 -4.50 -9.86 -3.05
CA GLU A 211 -5.26 -8.61 -3.11
C GLU A 211 -6.76 -8.86 -3.31
N ALA A 212 -7.14 -9.62 -4.35
CA ALA A 212 -8.54 -9.94 -4.62
C ALA A 212 -9.20 -10.68 -3.43
N LYS A 213 -8.49 -11.64 -2.82
CA LYS A 213 -8.97 -12.39 -1.65
C LYS A 213 -9.20 -11.47 -0.44
N ARG A 214 -8.24 -10.59 -0.15
CA ARG A 214 -8.30 -9.66 0.99
C ARG A 214 -9.37 -8.60 0.79
N LEU A 215 -9.49 -8.09 -0.42
CA LEU A 215 -10.58 -7.20 -0.81
C LEU A 215 -11.94 -7.87 -0.59
N GLY A 216 -12.14 -9.08 -1.11
CA GLY A 216 -13.38 -9.84 -0.92
C GLY A 216 -13.73 -10.04 0.56
N MET A 217 -12.73 -10.30 1.41
CA MET A 217 -12.91 -10.40 2.86
C MET A 217 -13.38 -9.07 3.47
N LEU A 218 -12.74 -7.94 3.15
CA LEU A 218 -13.14 -6.62 3.64
C LEU A 218 -14.57 -6.27 3.21
N LEU A 219 -14.94 -6.55 1.96
CA LEU A 219 -16.30 -6.37 1.45
C LEU A 219 -17.30 -7.27 2.18
N SER A 220 -16.94 -8.52 2.50
CA SER A 220 -17.78 -9.44 3.26
C SER A 220 -18.05 -8.95 4.70
N TRP A 221 -17.10 -8.22 5.28
CA TRP A 221 -17.23 -7.55 6.57
C TRP A 221 -17.99 -6.23 6.50
N ARG A 222 -18.47 -5.85 5.31
CA ARG A 222 -19.25 -4.62 5.06
C ARG A 222 -18.56 -3.37 5.58
N VAL A 223 -17.25 -3.24 5.34
CA VAL A 223 -16.51 -2.00 5.65
C VAL A 223 -17.24 -0.78 5.06
N ALA A 224 -17.20 0.35 5.77
CA ALA A 224 -17.84 1.58 5.32
C ALA A 224 -17.14 2.19 4.12
N GLY A 225 -15.82 2.01 4.00
CA GLY A 225 -15.00 2.57 2.94
C GLY A 225 -13.69 1.80 2.80
N ILE A 226 -13.02 2.02 1.66
CA ILE A 226 -11.75 1.39 1.34
C ILE A 226 -10.71 2.44 0.94
N ILE A 227 -9.52 2.35 1.52
CA ILE A 227 -8.32 3.04 1.04
C ILE A 227 -7.45 2.03 0.30
N LEU A 228 -7.10 2.32 -0.96
CA LEU A 228 -6.32 1.45 -1.83
C LEU A 228 -4.90 2.02 -2.02
N ALA A 229 -3.89 1.40 -1.42
CA ALA A 229 -2.48 1.75 -1.65
C ALA A 229 -1.77 0.81 -2.65
N THR A 230 -2.47 -0.22 -3.15
CA THR A 230 -1.95 -1.25 -4.05
C THR A 230 -2.17 -0.94 -5.53
N ALA A 231 -2.83 0.18 -5.84
CA ALA A 231 -3.25 0.52 -7.20
C ALA A 231 -2.11 0.39 -8.23
N ARG A 232 -2.42 -0.30 -9.33
CA ARG A 232 -1.56 -0.42 -10.51
C ARG A 232 -2.06 0.52 -11.59
N ARG A 233 -1.17 1.33 -12.15
CA ARG A 233 -1.48 2.41 -13.10
C ARG A 233 -2.24 1.91 -14.32
N ASP A 234 -1.80 0.76 -14.81
CA ASP A 234 -2.14 0.12 -16.08
C ASP A 234 -3.29 -0.89 -15.97
N GLN A 235 -3.84 -1.09 -14.78
CA GLN A 235 -4.92 -2.04 -14.54
C GLN A 235 -6.17 -1.33 -14.04
N PRO A 236 -7.37 -1.77 -14.47
CA PRO A 236 -8.61 -1.25 -13.91
C PRO A 236 -8.70 -1.60 -12.42
N LEU A 237 -9.51 -0.83 -11.70
CA LEU A 237 -9.86 -1.20 -10.33
C LEU A 237 -10.58 -2.56 -10.31
N PRO A 238 -10.37 -3.37 -9.25
CA PRO A 238 -11.10 -4.62 -9.05
C PRO A 238 -12.61 -4.47 -9.28
N VAL A 239 -13.20 -5.37 -10.06
CA VAL A 239 -14.62 -5.32 -10.43
C VAL A 239 -15.52 -5.38 -9.19
N GLU A 240 -15.06 -6.10 -8.17
CA GLU A 240 -15.72 -6.25 -6.87
C GLU A 240 -15.87 -4.90 -6.15
N LEU A 241 -14.90 -3.98 -6.28
CA LEU A 241 -15.01 -2.63 -5.70
C LEU A 241 -16.14 -1.87 -6.37
N THR A 242 -16.13 -1.81 -7.70
CA THR A 242 -17.15 -1.12 -8.50
C THR A 242 -18.54 -1.69 -8.24
N ALA A 243 -18.67 -3.01 -8.14
CA ALA A 243 -19.95 -3.68 -7.88
C ALA A 243 -20.46 -3.48 -6.44
N SER A 244 -19.57 -3.25 -5.47
CA SER A 244 -19.94 -3.12 -4.05
C SER A 244 -20.63 -1.80 -3.71
N GLY A 245 -20.36 -0.73 -4.47
CA GLY A 245 -20.80 0.63 -4.15
C GLY A 245 -20.16 1.22 -2.89
N VAL A 246 -19.15 0.57 -2.32
CA VAL A 246 -18.39 1.07 -1.16
C VAL A 246 -17.51 2.23 -1.62
N PRO A 247 -17.50 3.40 -0.93
CA PRO A 247 -16.60 4.49 -1.25
C PRO A 247 -15.12 4.07 -1.22
N VAL A 248 -14.38 4.47 -2.25
CA VAL A 248 -12.96 4.14 -2.43
C VAL A 248 -12.14 5.41 -2.60
N VAL A 249 -10.97 5.46 -1.97
CA VAL A 249 -9.94 6.48 -2.22
C VAL A 249 -8.60 5.78 -2.41
N MET A 250 -7.81 6.23 -3.39
CA MET A 250 -6.46 5.70 -3.60
C MET A 250 -5.42 6.51 -2.82
N MET A 251 -4.35 5.84 -2.37
CA MET A 251 -3.32 6.44 -1.52
C MET A 251 -1.92 6.08 -2.03
N SER A 252 -1.08 7.11 -2.21
CA SER A 252 0.30 7.03 -2.76
C SER A 252 0.42 6.54 -4.22
N ARG A 253 -0.49 5.67 -4.68
CA ARG A 253 -0.59 5.18 -6.05
C ARG A 253 -1.96 5.52 -6.63
N LYS A 254 -2.07 5.58 -7.97
CA LYS A 254 -3.33 5.77 -8.69
C LYS A 254 -3.39 4.91 -9.95
N VAL A 255 -4.61 4.64 -10.41
CA VAL A 255 -4.92 4.13 -11.75
C VAL A 255 -5.09 5.33 -12.69
N ASP A 256 -4.64 5.26 -13.94
CA ASP A 256 -4.80 6.39 -14.88
C ASP A 256 -6.24 6.60 -15.34
N ALA A 257 -6.90 5.51 -15.73
CA ALA A 257 -8.19 5.53 -16.40
C ALA A 257 -9.36 5.44 -15.39
N THR A 258 -9.33 6.27 -14.34
CA THR A 258 -10.40 6.28 -13.32
C THR A 258 -10.69 7.67 -12.80
N THR A 259 -11.91 7.88 -12.33
CA THR A 259 -12.34 9.07 -11.59
C THR A 259 -12.28 8.89 -10.08
N VAL A 260 -11.83 7.72 -9.59
CA VAL A 260 -11.69 7.48 -8.16
C VAL A 260 -10.70 8.48 -7.55
N PRO A 261 -11.06 9.19 -6.47
CA PRO A 261 -10.20 10.19 -5.85
C PRO A 261 -8.90 9.56 -5.35
N SER A 262 -7.81 10.33 -5.41
CA SER A 262 -6.51 9.89 -4.92
C SER A 262 -5.79 10.97 -4.14
N ALA A 263 -5.02 10.55 -3.13
CA ALA A 263 -3.97 11.38 -2.55
C ALA A 263 -2.61 10.83 -2.96
N THR A 264 -1.91 11.58 -3.80
CA THR A 264 -0.62 11.21 -4.39
C THR A 264 0.40 12.34 -4.21
N VAL A 265 1.56 12.21 -4.82
CA VAL A 265 2.69 13.14 -4.71
C VAL A 265 2.99 13.69 -6.09
N ASP A 266 3.48 14.93 -6.15
CA ASP A 266 3.99 15.50 -7.39
C ASP A 266 5.41 15.00 -7.69
N GLU A 267 5.49 13.82 -8.30
CA GLU A 267 6.78 13.15 -8.54
C GLU A 267 7.69 13.95 -9.46
N SER A 268 7.11 14.65 -10.45
CA SER A 268 7.85 15.51 -11.40
C SER A 268 8.56 16.65 -10.69
N VAL A 269 7.92 17.28 -9.69
CA VAL A 269 8.55 18.33 -8.88
C VAL A 269 9.74 17.78 -8.09
N GLY A 270 9.60 16.59 -7.50
CA GLY A 270 10.69 15.99 -6.73
C GLY A 270 11.87 15.58 -7.61
N VAL A 271 11.61 15.00 -8.79
CA VAL A 271 12.65 14.68 -9.78
C VAL A 271 13.35 15.95 -10.29
N ALA A 272 12.59 17.01 -10.59
CA ALA A 272 13.16 18.30 -11.00
C ALA A 272 14.12 18.86 -9.96
N GLN A 273 13.72 18.91 -8.68
CA GLN A 273 14.60 19.40 -7.61
C GLN A 273 15.88 18.57 -7.49
N ALA A 274 15.78 17.24 -7.59
CA ALA A 274 16.95 16.36 -7.53
C ALA A 274 17.91 16.55 -8.71
N LEU A 275 17.37 16.64 -9.93
CA LEU A 275 18.18 16.87 -11.13
C LEU A 275 18.79 18.26 -11.15
N ASP A 276 18.03 19.31 -10.82
CA ASP A 276 18.55 20.68 -10.76
C ASP A 276 19.69 20.80 -9.75
N HIS A 277 19.62 20.08 -8.62
CA HIS A 277 20.71 19.98 -7.66
C HIS A 277 21.96 19.33 -8.26
N LEU A 278 21.82 18.16 -8.89
CA LEU A 278 22.95 17.45 -9.50
C LEU A 278 23.58 18.24 -10.66
N ILE A 279 22.75 18.84 -11.52
CA ILE A 279 23.20 19.67 -12.64
C ILE A 279 23.89 20.93 -12.13
N GLY A 280 23.36 21.55 -11.07
CA GLY A 280 23.99 22.69 -10.39
C GLY A 280 25.38 22.37 -9.80
N LEU A 281 25.63 21.10 -9.46
CA LEU A 281 26.93 20.59 -9.04
C LEU A 281 27.87 20.25 -10.22
N GLY A 282 27.43 20.47 -11.46
CA GLY A 282 28.19 20.25 -12.69
C GLY A 282 28.04 18.84 -13.28
N HIS A 283 27.18 17.98 -12.73
CA HIS A 283 26.97 16.65 -13.28
C HIS A 283 26.21 16.71 -14.61
N GLN A 284 26.76 16.09 -15.64
CA GLN A 284 26.12 15.92 -16.95
C GLN A 284 25.76 14.46 -17.26
N ARG A 285 26.55 13.53 -16.71
CA ARG A 285 26.35 12.08 -16.84
C ARG A 285 25.63 11.57 -15.60
N ILE A 286 24.30 11.66 -15.64
CA ILE A 286 23.41 11.31 -14.52
C ILE A 286 22.61 10.07 -14.91
N ALA A 287 22.71 9.01 -14.12
CA ALA A 287 21.89 7.81 -14.29
C ALA A 287 20.62 7.87 -13.42
N TYR A 288 19.52 7.32 -13.93
CA TYR A 288 18.29 7.06 -13.19
C TYR A 288 18.08 5.57 -13.00
N LEU A 289 18.00 5.15 -11.73
CA LEU A 289 17.75 3.76 -11.34
C LEU A 289 16.34 3.67 -10.74
N GLY A 290 15.35 3.50 -11.62
CA GLY A 290 13.94 3.57 -11.31
C GLY A 290 13.31 2.30 -10.74
N VAL A 291 12.17 2.51 -10.09
CA VAL A 291 11.24 1.48 -9.59
C VAL A 291 10.23 1.08 -10.69
N PRO A 292 9.32 0.13 -10.45
CA PRO A 292 8.48 -0.42 -11.52
C PRO A 292 7.51 0.59 -12.14
N LEU A 293 7.44 0.57 -13.48
CA LEU A 293 6.61 1.49 -14.28
C LEU A 293 5.11 1.21 -14.20
N TRP A 294 4.71 0.04 -13.71
CA TRP A 294 3.30 -0.26 -13.44
C TRP A 294 2.78 0.51 -12.22
N THR A 295 3.66 1.11 -11.41
CA THR A 295 3.24 2.07 -10.38
C THR A 295 3.12 3.48 -10.98
N SER A 296 2.10 4.23 -10.57
CA SER A 296 1.97 5.63 -11.02
C SER A 296 3.18 6.48 -10.63
N ALA A 297 3.71 6.27 -9.42
CA ALA A 297 4.88 6.99 -8.93
C ALA A 297 6.14 6.67 -9.75
N GLY A 298 6.42 5.38 -10.00
CA GLY A 298 7.56 4.95 -10.79
C GLY A 298 7.51 5.46 -12.23
N HIS A 299 6.33 5.40 -12.85
CA HIS A 299 6.11 5.96 -14.19
C HIS A 299 6.32 7.48 -14.23
N GLU A 300 5.68 8.23 -13.33
CA GLU A 300 5.82 9.70 -13.30
C GLU A 300 7.28 10.13 -13.06
N ARG A 301 8.02 9.44 -12.18
CA ARG A 301 9.46 9.71 -11.98
C ARG A 301 10.30 9.42 -13.22
N TYR A 302 10.05 8.28 -13.88
CA TYR A 302 10.79 7.88 -15.08
C TYR A 302 10.56 8.86 -16.23
N VAL A 303 9.31 9.24 -16.48
CA VAL A 303 8.97 10.23 -17.52
C VAL A 303 9.57 11.59 -17.19
N ALA A 304 9.44 12.05 -15.94
CA ALA A 304 10.01 13.32 -15.51
C ALA A 304 11.53 13.37 -15.70
N PHE A 305 12.24 12.28 -15.39
CA PHE A 305 13.69 12.21 -15.58
C PHE A 305 14.07 12.48 -17.04
N HIS A 306 13.43 11.78 -17.98
CA HIS A 306 13.70 11.94 -19.42
C HIS A 306 13.34 13.34 -19.92
N ASP A 307 12.15 13.83 -19.57
CA ASP A 307 11.68 15.15 -20.00
C ASP A 307 12.59 16.26 -19.49
N ILE A 308 12.99 16.22 -18.22
CA ILE A 308 13.86 17.24 -17.62
C ILE A 308 15.27 17.18 -18.19
N MET A 309 15.86 15.99 -18.35
CA MET A 309 17.19 15.85 -18.96
C MET A 309 17.20 16.43 -20.39
N ARG A 310 16.17 16.14 -21.18
CA ARG A 310 15.97 16.72 -22.51
C ARG A 310 15.84 18.23 -22.47
N ASP A 311 15.00 18.76 -21.58
CA ASP A 311 14.74 20.20 -21.47
C ASP A 311 15.98 20.98 -20.98
N ARG A 312 16.89 20.32 -20.25
CA ARG A 312 18.20 20.86 -19.84
C ARG A 312 19.30 20.66 -20.90
N GLY A 313 18.99 20.04 -22.03
CA GLY A 313 19.94 19.78 -23.11
C GLY A 313 21.03 18.76 -22.74
N LEU A 314 20.75 17.87 -21.78
CA LEU A 314 21.69 16.85 -21.32
C LEU A 314 21.36 15.48 -21.95
N PRO A 315 22.36 14.73 -22.42
CA PRO A 315 22.13 13.41 -22.97
C PRO A 315 21.76 12.42 -21.87
N VAL A 316 20.93 11.45 -22.22
CA VAL A 316 20.72 10.22 -21.43
C VAL A 316 21.30 9.08 -22.23
N PRO A 317 22.55 8.65 -21.96
CA PRO A 317 23.16 7.53 -22.66
C PRO A 317 22.34 6.24 -22.50
N ASP A 318 22.51 5.31 -23.45
CA ASP A 318 21.84 4.01 -23.37
C ASP A 318 22.19 3.30 -22.06
N GLY A 319 21.16 2.76 -21.42
CA GLY A 319 21.27 2.10 -20.12
C GLY A 319 21.29 3.05 -18.92
N TYR A 320 21.45 4.37 -19.08
CA TYR A 320 21.48 5.29 -17.93
C TYR A 320 20.12 5.45 -17.25
N ALA A 321 19.01 5.20 -17.96
CA ALA A 321 17.67 5.21 -17.38
C ALA A 321 17.09 3.79 -17.38
N VAL A 322 17.13 3.11 -16.22
CA VAL A 322 16.61 1.74 -16.07
C VAL A 322 15.41 1.77 -15.15
N ALA A 323 14.31 1.14 -15.55
CA ALA A 323 13.21 0.81 -14.64
C ALA A 323 13.29 -0.67 -14.26
N ARG A 324 13.39 -0.96 -12.97
CA ARG A 324 13.45 -2.33 -12.44
C ARG A 324 12.06 -2.80 -12.05
N GLU A 325 11.84 -4.11 -12.08
CA GLU A 325 10.62 -4.74 -11.54
C GLU A 325 10.64 -4.83 -10.00
N GLY A 326 11.83 -4.76 -9.40
CA GLY A 326 12.02 -4.63 -7.96
C GLY A 326 12.36 -3.19 -7.54
N TYR A 327 12.38 -2.98 -6.24
CA TYR A 327 12.69 -1.68 -5.62
C TYR A 327 13.54 -1.84 -4.34
N SER A 328 14.32 -2.92 -4.28
CA SER A 328 15.17 -3.31 -3.14
C SER A 328 16.58 -2.73 -3.22
N GLU A 329 17.35 -2.90 -2.14
CA GLU A 329 18.79 -2.58 -2.14
C GLU A 329 19.55 -3.35 -3.23
N ARG A 330 19.27 -4.65 -3.37
CA ARG A 330 19.90 -5.51 -4.39
C ARG A 330 19.58 -5.06 -5.81
N ASP A 331 18.39 -4.51 -6.05
CA ASP A 331 18.04 -3.95 -7.36
C ASP A 331 18.88 -2.72 -7.69
N GLY A 332 19.09 -1.82 -6.73
CA GLY A 332 19.96 -0.66 -6.88
C GLY A 332 21.43 -1.05 -7.09
N GLU A 333 21.93 -1.98 -6.26
CA GLU A 333 23.30 -2.48 -6.35
C GLU A 333 23.59 -3.10 -7.72
N SER A 334 22.76 -4.05 -8.15
CA SER A 334 22.95 -4.74 -9.43
C SER A 334 22.80 -3.80 -10.64
N ALA A 335 21.89 -2.83 -10.59
CA ALA A 335 21.70 -1.87 -11.67
C ALA A 335 22.88 -0.91 -11.81
N LEU A 336 23.42 -0.39 -10.70
CA LEU A 336 24.61 0.45 -10.76
C LEU A 336 25.85 -0.36 -11.15
N ALA A 337 26.04 -1.56 -10.60
CA ALA A 337 27.18 -2.42 -10.94
C ALA A 337 27.24 -2.70 -12.46
N ALA A 338 26.08 -2.94 -13.10
CA ALA A 338 26.01 -3.12 -14.55
C ALA A 338 26.45 -1.87 -15.33
N LEU A 339 26.10 -0.67 -14.85
CA LEU A 339 26.53 0.59 -15.47
C LEU A 339 28.02 0.85 -15.29
N LEU A 340 28.58 0.54 -14.12
CA LEU A 340 30.01 0.72 -13.85
C LEU A 340 30.87 -0.19 -14.74
N ALA A 341 30.38 -1.37 -15.11
CA ALA A 341 31.04 -2.28 -16.02
C ALA A 341 31.03 -1.81 -17.50
N GLY A 342 30.18 -0.83 -17.86
CA GLY A 342 29.95 -0.38 -19.24
C GLY A 342 30.99 0.56 -19.84
N GLY A 343 32.10 0.84 -19.16
CA GLY A 343 33.22 1.64 -19.68
C GLY A 343 33.04 3.17 -19.61
N ASP A 344 31.81 3.68 -19.64
CA ASP A 344 31.52 5.09 -19.36
C ASP A 344 30.58 5.25 -18.14
N PRO A 345 31.12 5.21 -16.90
CA PRO A 345 30.31 5.24 -15.69
C PRO A 345 29.67 6.62 -15.45
N PRO A 346 28.46 6.67 -14.84
CA PRO A 346 27.84 7.93 -14.47
C PRO A 346 28.67 8.65 -13.39
N THR A 347 28.51 9.98 -13.31
CA THR A 347 29.09 10.80 -12.23
C THR A 347 28.09 11.07 -11.11
N ALA A 348 26.80 10.83 -11.37
CA ALA A 348 25.76 10.90 -10.38
C ALA A 348 24.64 9.91 -10.67
N VAL A 349 23.94 9.49 -9.63
CA VAL A 349 22.78 8.60 -9.71
C VAL A 349 21.59 9.24 -9.00
N LEU A 350 20.45 9.29 -9.67
CA LEU A 350 19.14 9.48 -9.08
C LEU A 350 18.47 8.11 -8.92
N ALA A 351 18.44 7.59 -7.70
CA ALA A 351 17.75 6.35 -7.39
C ALA A 351 16.25 6.61 -7.21
N GLY A 352 15.43 5.69 -7.71
CA GLY A 352 13.98 5.76 -7.64
C GLY A 352 13.42 5.61 -6.23
N ASN A 353 14.22 5.10 -5.28
CA ASN A 353 13.95 5.17 -3.85
C ASN A 353 15.26 5.10 -3.02
N ASP A 354 15.16 5.33 -1.71
CA ASP A 354 16.31 5.28 -0.80
C ASP A 354 16.91 3.88 -0.63
N MET A 355 16.12 2.80 -0.70
CA MET A 355 16.66 1.43 -0.62
C MET A 355 17.61 1.14 -1.78
N MET A 356 17.21 1.49 -3.01
CA MET A 356 18.05 1.40 -4.20
C MET A 356 19.27 2.33 -4.10
N ALA A 357 19.13 3.51 -3.48
CA ALA A 357 20.25 4.41 -3.23
C ALA A 357 21.29 3.79 -2.28
N LEU A 358 20.86 3.08 -1.24
CA LEU A 358 21.78 2.32 -0.37
C LEU A 358 22.48 1.19 -1.14
N GLY A 359 21.77 0.53 -2.06
CA GLY A 359 22.37 -0.45 -2.96
C GLY A 359 23.45 0.15 -3.85
N CYS A 360 23.27 1.41 -4.28
CA CYS A 360 24.29 2.14 -5.01
C CYS A 360 25.57 2.32 -4.18
N TYR A 361 25.48 2.55 -2.87
CA TYR A 361 26.67 2.64 -2.01
C TYR A 361 27.45 1.33 -1.99
N ALA A 362 26.75 0.18 -1.96
CA ALA A 362 27.38 -1.13 -2.03
C ALA A 362 28.12 -1.32 -3.37
N ALA A 363 27.47 -0.99 -4.50
CA ALA A 363 28.09 -1.10 -5.83
C ALA A 363 29.29 -0.16 -6.01
N ILE A 364 29.19 1.08 -5.54
CA ILE A 364 30.28 2.07 -5.58
C ILE A 364 31.49 1.54 -4.79
N ARG A 365 31.26 1.07 -3.56
CA ARG A 365 32.32 0.52 -2.71
C ARG A 365 32.95 -0.74 -3.32
N ALA A 366 32.14 -1.64 -3.88
CA ALA A 366 32.62 -2.85 -4.53
C ALA A 366 33.49 -2.57 -5.75
N ALA A 367 33.25 -1.45 -6.45
CA ALA A 367 34.06 -0.97 -7.55
C ALA A 367 35.33 -0.20 -7.11
N GLY A 368 35.59 -0.07 -5.80
CA GLY A 368 36.70 0.73 -5.28
C GLY A 368 36.52 2.23 -5.47
N LEU A 369 35.30 2.69 -5.75
CA LEU A 369 34.94 4.09 -5.89
C LEU A 369 34.37 4.64 -4.57
N SER A 370 34.25 5.96 -4.50
CA SER A 370 33.73 6.67 -3.34
C SER A 370 32.46 7.48 -3.67
N CYS A 371 31.52 7.51 -2.73
CA CYS A 371 30.43 8.48 -2.70
C CYS A 371 30.73 9.51 -1.61
N PRO A 372 30.61 10.83 -1.85
CA PRO A 372 30.26 11.47 -3.13
C PRO A 372 31.46 11.70 -4.07
N GLY A 373 32.67 11.24 -3.70
CA GLY A 373 33.92 11.67 -4.34
C GLY A 373 34.01 11.35 -5.84
N ASP A 374 33.60 10.16 -6.24
CA ASP A 374 33.61 9.69 -7.64
C ASP A 374 32.20 9.67 -8.22
N ILE A 375 31.20 9.28 -7.41
CA ILE A 375 29.80 9.20 -7.82
C ILE A 375 28.91 9.82 -6.73
N SER A 376 28.19 10.88 -7.09
CA SER A 376 27.12 11.46 -6.27
C SER A 376 25.88 10.57 -6.30
N VAL A 377 25.17 10.43 -5.17
CA VAL A 377 23.93 9.63 -5.09
C VAL A 377 22.82 10.46 -4.49
N VAL A 378 21.66 10.46 -5.14
CA VAL A 378 20.41 11.03 -4.63
C VAL A 378 19.36 9.93 -4.53
N GLY A 379 18.76 9.79 -3.35
CA GLY A 379 17.64 8.89 -3.11
C GLY A 379 16.27 9.54 -3.33
N TYR A 380 15.23 8.78 -2.97
CA TYR A 380 13.85 9.25 -2.96
C TYR A 380 13.11 8.58 -1.79
N ASN A 381 12.30 9.36 -1.07
CA ASN A 381 11.37 9.04 0.04
C ASN A 381 11.77 9.68 1.38
N ASP A 382 13.06 9.87 1.65
CA ASP A 382 13.63 10.24 2.95
C ASP A 382 13.24 9.27 4.07
N MET A 383 13.48 7.98 3.84
CA MET A 383 13.22 6.93 4.81
C MET A 383 14.03 7.11 6.09
N PRO A 384 13.58 6.53 7.23
CA PRO A 384 14.32 6.61 8.48
C PRO A 384 15.78 6.17 8.33
N LEU A 385 16.67 6.82 9.08
CA LEU A 385 18.11 6.53 9.17
C LEU A 385 18.95 6.88 7.91
N THR A 386 18.36 7.46 6.87
CA THR A 386 19.10 8.00 5.71
C THR A 386 20.05 9.15 6.09
N ASP A 387 19.81 9.83 7.21
CA ASP A 387 20.70 10.82 7.81
C ASP A 387 21.86 10.21 8.62
N ARG A 388 21.82 8.89 8.87
CA ARG A 388 22.79 8.15 9.72
C ARG A 388 23.69 7.21 8.94
N VAL A 389 23.43 7.00 7.65
CA VAL A 389 24.36 6.30 6.76
C VAL A 389 25.56 7.19 6.45
N ASP A 390 26.67 6.58 6.01
CA ASP A 390 27.89 7.29 5.66
C ASP A 390 28.25 7.09 4.18
N PRO A 391 28.28 8.15 3.35
CA PRO A 391 27.86 9.52 3.69
C PRO A 391 26.34 9.63 3.85
N ALA A 392 25.87 10.60 4.65
CA ALA A 392 24.44 10.85 4.86
C ALA A 392 23.74 11.15 3.52
N LEU A 393 22.64 10.47 3.23
CA LEU A 393 22.01 10.43 1.91
C LEU A 393 21.18 11.69 1.61
N THR A 394 21.55 12.42 0.56
CA THR A 394 20.70 13.42 -0.10
C THR A 394 19.52 12.70 -0.75
N THR A 395 18.29 13.14 -0.49
CA THR A 395 17.09 12.43 -0.95
C THR A 395 15.88 13.36 -1.04
N VAL A 396 14.92 13.01 -1.90
CA VAL A 396 13.64 13.71 -2.01
C VAL A 396 12.71 13.25 -0.89
N ARG A 397 12.43 14.12 0.08
CA ARG A 397 11.45 13.88 1.14
C ARG A 397 10.04 13.99 0.60
N VAL A 398 9.32 12.89 0.74
CA VAL A 398 7.90 12.80 0.43
C VAL A 398 7.08 12.93 1.73
N PRO A 399 6.05 13.79 1.79
CA PRO A 399 5.25 13.98 3.00
C PRO A 399 4.23 12.84 3.21
N TYR A 400 4.70 11.59 3.34
CA TYR A 400 3.86 10.39 3.39
C TYR A 400 2.82 10.40 4.51
N PHE A 401 3.14 10.97 5.67
CA PHE A 401 2.17 11.15 6.75
C PHE A 401 0.98 12.00 6.32
N ASP A 402 1.22 13.11 5.61
CA ASP A 402 0.17 14.00 5.13
C ASP A 402 -0.59 13.40 3.94
N VAL A 403 0.07 12.61 3.09
CA VAL A 403 -0.59 11.82 2.04
C VAL A 403 -1.64 10.90 2.66
N GLY A 404 -1.27 10.16 3.71
CA GLY A 404 -2.18 9.26 4.43
C GLY A 404 -3.33 10.01 5.10
N ARG A 405 -3.03 11.13 5.78
CA ARG A 405 -4.08 12.00 6.36
C ARG A 405 -5.06 12.46 5.30
N ARG A 406 -4.57 12.91 4.16
CA ARG A 406 -5.41 13.46 3.11
C ARG A 406 -6.24 12.40 2.40
N ALA A 407 -5.70 11.20 2.16
CA ALA A 407 -6.49 10.06 1.66
C ALA A 407 -7.64 9.70 2.61
N ALA A 408 -7.38 9.61 3.91
CA ALA A 408 -8.42 9.34 4.90
C ALA A 408 -9.43 10.49 5.03
N THR A 409 -8.99 11.74 4.89
CA THR A 409 -9.87 12.91 4.92
C THR A 409 -10.85 12.88 3.74
N LEU A 410 -10.34 12.65 2.52
CA LEU A 410 -11.15 12.43 1.34
C LEU A 410 -12.18 11.32 1.61
N LEU A 411 -11.76 10.15 2.11
CA LEU A 411 -12.70 9.06 2.36
C LEU A 411 -13.80 9.44 3.37
N VAL A 412 -13.46 10.15 4.45
CA VAL A 412 -14.44 10.64 5.43
C VAL A 412 -15.42 11.63 4.81
N GLU A 413 -14.95 12.57 3.98
CA GLU A 413 -15.79 13.51 3.24
C GLU A 413 -16.79 12.75 2.35
N ALA A 414 -16.34 11.74 1.58
CA ALA A 414 -17.24 10.88 0.79
C ALA A 414 -18.29 10.12 1.63
N LEU A 415 -17.93 9.72 2.86
CA LEU A 415 -18.83 8.98 3.74
C LEU A 415 -19.88 9.86 4.42
N THR A 416 -19.62 11.16 4.54
CA THR A 416 -20.44 12.11 5.31
C THR A 416 -21.33 12.96 4.42
N ASP A 417 -20.77 13.51 3.35
CA ASP A 417 -21.46 14.53 2.54
C ASP A 417 -22.17 13.93 1.32
N GLY A 418 -21.83 12.69 0.93
CA GLY A 418 -22.48 11.96 -0.18
C GLY A 418 -22.25 12.55 -1.58
N ASP A 419 -21.63 13.73 -1.68
CA ASP A 419 -21.18 14.31 -2.93
C ASP A 419 -19.85 13.69 -3.38
N ALA A 420 -19.75 13.47 -4.69
CA ALA A 420 -18.54 12.94 -5.31
C ALA A 420 -17.37 13.89 -5.06
N LEU A 421 -16.31 13.36 -4.46
CA LEU A 421 -15.04 14.05 -4.29
C LEU A 421 -14.39 14.24 -5.67
N ASP A 422 -14.74 15.30 -6.38
CA ASP A 422 -14.28 15.52 -7.75
C ASP A 422 -12.81 15.99 -7.83
N HIS A 423 -12.00 15.71 -6.81
CA HIS A 423 -10.66 16.26 -6.70
C HIS A 423 -9.70 15.26 -6.05
N SER A 424 -8.84 14.68 -6.90
CA SER A 424 -7.56 14.12 -6.45
C SER A 424 -6.64 15.24 -5.98
N VAL A 425 -5.76 14.92 -5.05
CA VAL A 425 -4.74 15.84 -4.54
C VAL A 425 -3.34 15.30 -4.82
N ARG A 426 -2.42 16.22 -5.09
CA ARG A 426 -0.99 15.95 -5.23
C ARG A 426 -0.24 16.78 -4.21
N LEU A 427 0.49 16.12 -3.32
CA LEU A 427 1.32 16.78 -2.32
C LEU A 427 2.71 17.06 -2.89
N THR A 428 3.28 18.20 -2.53
CA THR A 428 4.59 18.63 -3.04
C THR A 428 5.72 17.99 -2.22
N PRO A 429 6.63 17.23 -2.85
CA PRO A 429 7.83 16.74 -2.17
C PRO A 429 8.90 17.85 -2.07
N ARG A 430 9.96 17.59 -1.30
CA ARG A 430 11.11 18.51 -1.21
C ARG A 430 12.44 17.78 -1.16
N LEU A 431 13.46 18.29 -1.85
CA LEU A 431 14.83 17.79 -1.72
C LEU A 431 15.40 18.09 -0.34
N VAL A 432 16.04 17.11 0.27
CA VAL A 432 16.82 17.23 1.51
C VAL A 432 18.27 16.94 1.17
N VAL A 433 19.07 18.01 1.07
CA VAL A 433 20.50 17.92 0.75
C VAL A 433 21.30 17.47 1.98
N ARG A 434 22.16 16.47 1.79
CA ARG A 434 23.09 15.93 2.80
C ARG A 434 24.47 15.71 2.16
N ALA A 435 25.23 14.73 2.62
CA ALA A 435 26.65 14.53 2.31
C ALA A 435 26.91 13.63 1.09
N SER A 436 25.89 12.98 0.51
CA SER A 436 26.06 12.03 -0.59
C SER A 436 26.17 12.65 -1.99
N THR A 437 26.29 13.97 -2.08
CA THR A 437 26.48 14.68 -3.36
C THR A 437 27.58 15.73 -3.22
N ALA A 438 28.43 15.85 -4.23
CA ALA A 438 29.48 16.86 -4.30
C ALA A 438 29.62 17.38 -5.73
N SER A 439 30.34 18.51 -5.91
CA SER A 439 30.68 18.99 -7.25
C SER A 439 31.43 17.93 -8.04
N VAL A 440 31.13 17.82 -9.34
CA VAL A 440 31.75 16.82 -10.20
C VAL A 440 33.28 17.00 -10.21
N ARG A 441 34.03 15.91 -9.99
CA ARG A 441 35.48 15.94 -10.22
C ARG A 441 35.74 15.97 -11.73
N PRO A 442 36.56 16.91 -12.24
CA PRO A 442 37.04 16.81 -13.61
C PRO A 442 37.76 15.48 -13.78
N ARG A 443 37.44 14.71 -14.82
CA ARG A 443 38.34 13.61 -15.22
C ARG A 443 39.71 14.26 -15.50
N PRO A 444 40.83 13.69 -15.00
CA PRO A 444 42.13 14.07 -15.52
C PRO A 444 42.04 13.92 -17.04
N SER A 445 42.33 14.99 -17.78
CA SER A 445 42.46 14.90 -19.23
C SER A 445 43.40 13.74 -19.51
N GLN A 446 42.94 12.75 -20.29
CA GLN A 446 43.90 11.85 -20.90
C GLN A 446 44.73 12.72 -21.81
N ASP A 447 45.89 13.15 -21.32
CA ASP A 447 46.93 13.76 -22.13
C ASP A 447 47.14 12.79 -23.29
N THR A 448 46.67 13.20 -24.45
CA THR A 448 47.13 12.68 -25.73
C THR A 448 48.57 13.17 -25.83
N GLY A 449 49.46 12.40 -25.19
CA GLY A 449 50.89 12.56 -25.36
C GLY A 449 51.25 12.46 -26.85
N PRO A 450 52.27 13.22 -27.28
CA PRO A 450 52.56 13.50 -28.68
C PRO A 450 52.86 12.28 -29.54
#